data_AF-A0A7H0ND48-F1
#
_entry.id   AF-A0A7H0ND48-F1
#
_cell.length_a   1.000
_cell.length_b   1.000
_cell.length_c   1.000
_cell.angle_alpha   90.00
_cell.angle_beta   90.00
_cell.angle_gamma   90.00
#
_symmetry.space_group_name_H-M   'P 1'
#
loop_
_entity.id
_entity.type
_entity.pdbx_description
1 polymer ?
#
loop_
_entity_poly.entity_id
_entity_poly.type
_entity_poly.pdbx_seq_one_letter_code
_entity_poly.pdbx_strand_id
1 'polypeptide(L)'
;MKMPHKIGSRVVPPPHRAWDPDDSVDFHAARLLLLVYLCGKEPGPYIEGRTKFAKLDFFLRYPGFLERAHAVLPQTAGQNHAFVATDTHEVEAPMVRYRYGPWDHRYRQFLFFLTARNLITITVSHTPERVKLRPAGTAAAARLAEMEQFQPLVRRCKAMQGNLATMSGTDLKNLIYDLFPEEVGDAPFHQEIRP
;
A
#
# COMPACT_ATOMS: atom_id res chain seq x y z
N MET A 1 -24.57 18.62 -24.04
CA MET A 1 -25.89 18.48 -23.40
C MET A 1 -25.72 17.60 -22.15
N LYS A 2 -25.88 18.16 -20.94
CA LYS A 2 -25.74 17.41 -19.67
C LYS A 2 -26.95 16.48 -19.50
N MET A 3 -26.72 15.17 -19.36
CA MET A 3 -27.77 14.23 -18.95
C MET A 3 -28.00 14.34 -17.42
N PRO A 4 -29.24 14.21 -16.94
CA PRO A 4 -29.53 14.22 -15.51
C PRO A 4 -28.95 12.99 -14.79
N HIS A 5 -28.57 13.18 -13.53
CA HIS A 5 -28.06 12.14 -12.63
C HIS A 5 -29.12 11.05 -12.37
N LYS A 6 -28.86 9.82 -12.84
CA LYS A 6 -29.65 8.61 -12.54
C LYS A 6 -29.28 8.01 -11.17
N ILE A 7 -29.36 8.78 -10.09
CA ILE A 7 -29.25 8.17 -8.75
C ILE A 7 -30.65 7.74 -8.32
N GLY A 8 -30.88 6.43 -8.19
CA GLY A 8 -31.98 5.86 -7.41
C GLY A 8 -33.24 5.37 -8.16
N SER A 9 -33.33 5.43 -9.50
CA SER A 9 -34.59 5.05 -10.18
C SER A 9 -34.85 3.55 -10.35
N ARG A 10 -33.85 2.68 -10.09
CA ARG A 10 -34.01 1.22 -10.03
C ARG A 10 -32.97 0.62 -9.08
N VAL A 11 -33.26 0.63 -7.79
CA VAL A 11 -32.45 -0.10 -6.81
C VAL A 11 -32.99 -1.52 -6.68
N VAL A 12 -32.25 -2.48 -7.23
CA VAL A 12 -32.00 -3.79 -6.64
C VAL A 12 -30.53 -4.11 -6.98
N PRO A 13 -29.61 -4.29 -6.01
CA PRO A 13 -28.27 -4.76 -6.33
C PRO A 13 -28.37 -6.15 -6.98
N PRO A 14 -27.76 -6.41 -8.16
CA PRO A 14 -27.92 -7.70 -8.82
C PRO A 14 -27.18 -8.81 -8.05
N PRO A 15 -27.73 -10.03 -7.96
CA PRO A 15 -27.11 -11.19 -7.30
C PRO A 15 -25.84 -11.75 -8.00
N HIS A 16 -25.23 -10.98 -8.91
CA HIS A 16 -24.12 -11.40 -9.79
C HIS A 16 -23.17 -10.24 -10.10
N ARG A 17 -22.91 -9.34 -9.15
CA ARG A 17 -21.71 -8.51 -9.24
C ARG A 17 -20.53 -9.41 -8.87
N ALA A 18 -19.66 -9.72 -9.84
CA ALA A 18 -18.39 -10.35 -9.53
C ALA A 18 -17.74 -9.50 -8.42
N TRP A 19 -17.46 -10.14 -7.28
CA TRP A 19 -16.80 -9.46 -6.18
C TRP A 19 -15.39 -9.15 -6.63
N ASP A 20 -15.15 -7.89 -6.99
CA ASP A 20 -13.80 -7.40 -7.19
C ASP A 20 -13.14 -7.30 -5.81
N PRO A 21 -12.02 -8.00 -5.56
CA PRO A 21 -11.25 -7.79 -4.33
C PRO A 21 -10.92 -6.31 -4.06
N ASP A 22 -10.82 -5.47 -5.10
CA ASP A 22 -10.66 -4.02 -4.97
C ASP A 22 -11.90 -3.30 -4.42
N ASP A 23 -13.08 -3.90 -4.48
CA ASP A 23 -14.29 -3.39 -3.81
C ASP A 23 -14.27 -3.71 -2.30
N SER A 24 -13.35 -4.58 -1.82
CA SER A 24 -13.25 -5.00 -0.43
C SER A 24 -12.43 -4.05 0.43
N VAL A 25 -13.12 -3.28 1.28
CA VAL A 25 -12.48 -2.45 2.31
C VAL A 25 -11.63 -3.29 3.27
N ASP A 26 -12.08 -4.50 3.61
CA ASP A 26 -11.36 -5.41 4.51
C ASP A 26 -10.03 -5.88 3.91
N PHE A 27 -9.97 -6.15 2.61
CA PHE A 27 -8.76 -6.63 1.95
C PHE A 27 -7.69 -5.54 1.91
N HIS A 28 -8.07 -4.32 1.50
CA HIS A 28 -7.17 -3.16 1.58
C HIS A 28 -6.72 -2.88 3.01
N ALA A 29 -7.64 -2.93 3.98
CA ALA A 29 -7.32 -2.73 5.39
C ALA A 29 -6.34 -3.78 5.93
N ALA A 30 -6.50 -5.05 5.55
CA ALA A 30 -5.60 -6.15 5.91
C ALA A 30 -4.19 -5.94 5.36
N ARG A 31 -4.06 -5.54 4.08
CA ARG A 31 -2.77 -5.19 3.46
C ARG A 31 -2.08 -4.06 4.20
N LEU A 32 -2.81 -3.00 4.54
CA LEU A 32 -2.29 -1.87 5.32
C LEU A 32 -1.84 -2.28 6.73
N LEU A 33 -2.56 -3.19 7.39
CA LEU A 33 -2.14 -3.74 8.69
C LEU A 33 -0.82 -4.52 8.58
N LEU A 34 -0.71 -5.40 7.59
CA LEU A 34 0.52 -6.16 7.31
C LEU A 34 1.69 -5.23 7.02
N LEU A 35 1.46 -4.14 6.28
CA LEU A 35 2.47 -3.16 5.98
C LEU A 35 2.99 -2.45 7.24
N VAL A 36 2.10 -1.99 8.13
CA VAL A 36 2.55 -1.40 9.41
C VAL A 36 3.25 -2.43 10.27
N TYR A 37 2.73 -3.65 10.33
CA TYR A 37 3.27 -4.73 11.16
C TYR A 37 4.69 -5.14 10.77
N LEU A 38 4.95 -5.31 9.48
CA LEU A 38 6.23 -5.81 8.98
C LEU A 38 7.22 -4.69 8.63
N CYS A 39 6.75 -3.53 8.19
CA CYS A 39 7.63 -2.43 7.74
C CYS A 39 7.62 -1.23 8.70
N GLY A 40 6.89 -1.31 9.82
CA GLY A 40 6.86 -0.27 10.84
C GLY A 40 8.11 -0.25 11.72
N LYS A 41 8.38 0.90 12.34
CA LYS A 41 9.41 1.10 13.36
C LYS A 41 8.91 0.69 14.74
N GLU A 42 9.81 0.25 15.61
CA GLU A 42 9.55 -0.04 17.03
C GLU A 42 9.72 1.20 17.93
N PRO A 43 9.18 1.24 19.17
CA PRO A 43 8.36 0.21 19.84
C PRO A 43 6.86 0.30 19.49
N GLY A 44 6.27 -0.86 19.17
CA GLY A 44 4.91 -1.00 18.67
C GLY A 44 4.83 -0.48 17.23
N PRO A 45 4.82 -1.36 16.21
CA PRO A 45 5.07 -1.00 14.83
C PRO A 45 4.28 0.23 14.36
N TYR A 46 5.01 1.21 13.82
CA TYR A 46 4.43 2.44 13.27
C TYR A 46 5.13 2.93 12.00
N ILE A 47 4.38 3.62 11.14
CA ILE A 47 4.91 4.31 9.96
C ILE A 47 4.72 5.82 10.12
N GLU A 48 5.79 6.56 9.83
CA GLU A 48 5.86 8.02 9.93
C GLU A 48 5.51 8.68 8.59
N GLY A 49 4.38 9.36 8.56
CA GLY A 49 3.93 10.19 7.47
C GLY A 49 3.19 9.44 6.36
N ARG A 50 2.13 10.08 5.88
CA ARG A 50 1.28 9.58 4.78
C ARG A 50 2.05 9.32 3.50
N THR A 51 3.06 10.14 3.21
CA THR A 51 3.89 9.98 2.01
C THR A 51 4.62 8.65 2.05
N LYS A 52 5.34 8.36 3.14
CA LYS A 52 6.05 7.07 3.31
C LYS A 52 5.07 5.91 3.23
N PHE A 53 3.96 6.02 3.96
CA PHE A 53 2.91 5.01 3.97
C PHE A 53 2.40 4.66 2.56
N ALA A 54 2.05 5.68 1.77
CA ALA A 54 1.55 5.49 0.41
C ALA A 54 2.60 4.94 -0.56
N LYS A 55 3.89 5.26 -0.36
CA LYS A 55 4.96 4.77 -1.25
C LYS A 55 5.35 3.32 -0.95
N LEU A 56 5.32 2.91 0.32
CA LEU A 56 5.51 1.50 0.65
C LEU A 56 4.32 0.64 0.17
N ASP A 57 3.08 1.13 0.33
CA ASP A 57 1.90 0.42 -0.20
C ASP A 57 1.90 0.35 -1.74
N PHE A 58 2.52 1.30 -2.44
CA PHE A 58 2.74 1.21 -3.88
C PHE A 58 3.60 -0.01 -4.26
N PHE A 59 4.77 -0.19 -3.65
CA PHE A 59 5.61 -1.36 -3.92
C PHE A 59 4.94 -2.69 -3.51
N LEU A 60 4.08 -2.65 -2.50
CA LEU A 60 3.31 -3.82 -2.08
C LEU A 60 2.25 -4.23 -3.11
N ARG A 61 1.61 -3.25 -3.76
CA ARG A 61 0.58 -3.44 -4.79
C ARG A 61 1.16 -3.84 -6.15
N TYR A 62 2.37 -3.38 -6.46
CA TYR A 62 3.02 -3.55 -7.76
C TYR A 62 4.35 -4.31 -7.62
N PRO A 63 4.33 -5.66 -7.54
CA PRO A 63 5.54 -6.46 -7.36
C PRO A 63 6.60 -6.25 -8.45
N GLY A 64 6.24 -5.96 -9.70
CA GLY A 64 7.22 -5.65 -10.75
C GLY A 64 8.03 -4.38 -10.47
N PHE A 65 7.41 -3.34 -9.90
CA PHE A 65 8.14 -2.15 -9.47
C PHE A 65 9.00 -2.42 -8.22
N LEU A 66 8.55 -3.30 -7.32
CA LEU A 66 9.36 -3.72 -6.18
C LEU A 66 10.62 -4.47 -6.63
N GLU A 67 10.51 -5.38 -7.60
CA GLU A 67 11.66 -6.08 -8.21
C GLU A 67 12.66 -5.08 -8.80
N ARG A 68 12.19 -4.15 -9.65
CA ARG A 68 13.05 -3.12 -10.26
C ARG A 68 13.74 -2.23 -9.22
N ALA A 69 13.04 -1.86 -8.14
CA ALA A 69 13.65 -1.11 -7.05
C ALA A 69 14.71 -1.93 -6.30
N HIS A 70 14.46 -3.22 -6.08
CA HIS A 70 15.41 -4.09 -5.38
C HIS A 70 16.68 -4.37 -6.21
N ALA A 71 16.55 -4.39 -7.55
CA ALA A 71 17.69 -4.56 -8.47
C ALA A 71 18.73 -3.43 -8.40
N VAL A 72 18.32 -2.22 -8.01
CA VAL A 72 19.22 -1.04 -7.91
C VAL A 72 19.65 -0.73 -6.48
N LEU A 73 18.93 -1.25 -5.48
CA LEU A 73 19.23 -0.99 -4.08
C LEU A 73 20.32 -1.94 -3.57
N PRO A 74 21.22 -1.47 -2.68
CA PRO A 74 22.21 -2.33 -2.07
C PRO A 74 21.52 -3.43 -1.25
N GLN A 75 21.99 -4.67 -1.43
CA GLN A 75 21.47 -5.82 -0.69
C GLN A 75 21.75 -5.61 0.80
N THR A 76 20.70 -5.72 1.62
CA THR A 76 20.84 -5.57 3.07
C THR A 76 21.44 -6.84 3.66
N ALA A 77 22.27 -6.72 4.69
CA ALA A 77 22.83 -7.87 5.42
C ALA A 77 21.70 -8.84 5.84
N GLY A 78 21.75 -10.08 5.35
CA GLY A 78 20.74 -11.12 5.60
C GLY A 78 19.67 -11.31 4.53
N GLN A 79 19.60 -10.45 3.51
CA GLN A 79 18.83 -10.71 2.28
C GLN A 79 19.75 -11.43 1.27
N ASN A 80 19.69 -12.76 1.26
CA ASN A 80 20.58 -13.56 0.40
C ASN A 80 20.28 -13.43 -1.11
N HIS A 81 19.08 -12.96 -1.48
CA HIS A 81 18.67 -12.84 -2.88
C HIS A 81 17.80 -11.61 -3.11
N ALA A 82 17.92 -11.04 -4.31
CA ALA A 82 17.04 -9.96 -4.76
C ALA A 82 15.58 -10.44 -4.82
N PHE A 83 14.63 -9.56 -4.51
CA PHE A 83 13.21 -9.90 -4.68
C PHE A 83 12.89 -10.06 -6.16
N VAL A 84 12.26 -11.18 -6.51
CA VAL A 84 11.78 -11.47 -7.88
C VAL A 84 10.27 -11.66 -7.82
N ALA A 85 9.56 -10.87 -8.63
CA ALA A 85 8.13 -10.96 -8.81
C ALA A 85 7.77 -12.27 -9.54
N THR A 86 6.69 -12.92 -9.11
CA THR A 86 6.15 -14.08 -9.84
C THR A 86 5.55 -13.65 -11.19
N ASP A 87 4.90 -12.49 -11.21
CA ASP A 87 4.42 -11.81 -12.40
C ASP A 87 4.73 -10.31 -12.26
N THR A 88 5.52 -9.78 -13.18
CA THR A 88 5.94 -8.37 -13.19
C THR A 88 4.81 -7.43 -13.58
N HIS A 89 3.77 -7.93 -14.26
CA HIS A 89 2.58 -7.16 -14.64
C HIS A 89 1.46 -7.27 -13.62
N GLU A 90 1.63 -8.06 -12.55
CA GLU A 90 0.65 -8.17 -11.49
C GLU A 90 0.40 -6.80 -10.84
N VAL A 91 -0.88 -6.46 -10.68
CA VAL A 91 -1.33 -5.29 -9.92
C VAL A 91 -2.36 -5.78 -8.91
N GLU A 92 -2.03 -5.71 -7.62
CA GLU A 92 -2.94 -6.17 -6.56
C GLU A 92 -4.11 -5.21 -6.35
N ALA A 93 -3.85 -3.90 -6.42
CA ALA A 93 -4.87 -2.86 -6.34
C ALA A 93 -4.37 -1.58 -7.02
N PRO A 94 -4.97 -1.13 -8.13
CA PRO A 94 -4.44 -0.04 -8.94
C PRO A 94 -4.41 1.27 -8.16
N MET A 95 -3.37 2.06 -8.45
CA MET A 95 -3.17 3.42 -7.98
C MET A 95 -3.14 4.36 -9.17
N VAL A 96 -3.44 5.63 -8.92
CA VAL A 96 -3.34 6.68 -9.93
C VAL A 96 -2.11 7.54 -9.71
N ARG A 97 -1.59 8.11 -10.78
CA ARG A 97 -0.64 9.22 -10.69
C ARG A 97 -1.35 10.44 -10.12
N TYR A 98 -0.85 10.98 -9.02
CA TYR A 98 -1.34 12.23 -8.43
C TYR A 98 -0.18 13.08 -7.92
N ARG A 99 -0.34 14.41 -7.78
CA ARG A 99 0.65 15.44 -7.37
C ARG A 99 2.06 14.95 -6.97
N TYR A 100 2.18 14.09 -5.96
CA TYR A 100 3.46 13.59 -5.41
C TYR A 100 3.71 12.08 -5.65
N GLY A 101 3.30 11.52 -6.79
CA GLY A 101 3.54 10.14 -7.24
C GLY A 101 2.28 9.24 -7.14
N PRO A 102 2.44 7.93 -6.89
CA PRO A 102 1.30 7.02 -6.78
C PRO A 102 0.38 7.38 -5.62
N TRP A 103 -0.93 7.33 -5.85
CA TRP A 103 -1.96 7.63 -4.85
C TRP A 103 -3.21 6.74 -4.98
N ASP A 104 -3.83 6.45 -3.84
CA ASP A 104 -5.17 5.87 -3.75
C ASP A 104 -6.08 6.87 -3.02
N HIS A 105 -7.16 7.31 -3.69
CA HIS A 105 -8.09 8.30 -3.11
C HIS A 105 -8.82 7.77 -1.87
N ARG A 106 -8.86 6.44 -1.69
CA ARG A 106 -9.57 5.75 -0.61
C ARG A 106 -8.73 5.60 0.67
N TYR A 107 -7.46 5.99 0.69
CA TYR A 107 -6.60 5.84 1.88
C TYR A 107 -7.23 6.35 3.18
N ARG A 108 -7.90 7.50 3.13
CA ARG A 108 -8.57 8.07 4.32
C ARG A 108 -9.66 7.12 4.83
N GLN A 109 -10.45 6.52 3.94
CA GLN A 109 -11.48 5.55 4.29
C GLN A 109 -10.87 4.32 4.97
N PHE A 110 -9.80 3.74 4.41
CA PHE A 110 -9.15 2.55 4.99
C PHE A 110 -8.55 2.82 6.37
N LEU A 111 -7.90 3.98 6.54
CA LEU A 111 -7.32 4.36 7.83
C LEU A 111 -8.40 4.63 8.89
N PHE A 112 -9.52 5.27 8.53
CA PHE A 112 -10.64 5.45 9.47
C PHE A 112 -11.32 4.13 9.81
N PHE A 113 -11.46 3.23 8.84
CA PHE A 113 -12.00 1.89 9.05
C PHE A 113 -11.18 1.08 10.07
N LEU A 114 -9.85 1.13 9.97
CA LEU A 114 -8.93 0.48 10.91
C LEU A 114 -8.94 1.15 12.29
N THR A 115 -9.06 2.48 12.32
CA THR A 115 -9.14 3.25 13.58
C THR A 115 -10.44 2.97 14.32
N ALA A 116 -11.57 2.93 13.61
CA ALA A 116 -12.89 2.61 14.17
C ALA A 116 -12.95 1.19 14.75
N ARG A 117 -12.18 0.25 14.18
CA ARG A 117 -12.01 -1.11 14.72
C ARG A 117 -10.97 -1.24 15.83
N ASN A 118 -10.41 -0.13 16.31
CA ASN A 118 -9.41 -0.14 17.37
C ASN A 118 -8.12 -0.91 17.00
N LEU A 119 -7.81 -1.05 15.71
CA LEU A 119 -6.63 -1.79 15.23
C LEU A 119 -5.41 -0.88 15.08
N ILE A 120 -5.63 0.39 14.74
CA ILE A 120 -4.57 1.40 14.63
C ILE A 120 -4.91 2.65 15.43
N THR A 121 -3.90 3.50 15.61
CA THR A 121 -4.06 4.90 16.00
C THR A 121 -3.35 5.78 14.98
N ILE A 122 -3.93 6.95 14.70
CA ILE A 122 -3.29 8.00 13.92
C ILE A 122 -2.93 9.12 14.88
N THR A 123 -1.65 9.29 15.16
CA THR A 123 -1.16 10.28 16.12
C THR A 123 -0.66 11.51 15.39
N VAL A 124 -1.37 12.63 15.56
CA VAL A 124 -1.05 13.93 14.95
C VAL A 124 -0.16 14.82 15.82
N SER A 125 0.15 14.41 17.05
CA SER A 125 1.09 15.12 17.94
C SER A 125 2.55 15.00 17.50
N HIS A 126 2.83 14.19 16.48
CA HIS A 126 4.15 14.06 15.86
C HIS A 126 4.09 14.63 14.44
N THR A 127 5.21 15.22 14.02
CA THR A 127 5.40 15.69 12.64
C THR A 127 6.53 14.88 12.00
N PRO A 128 6.24 14.03 11.00
CA PRO A 128 4.94 13.77 10.41
C PRO A 128 4.05 12.86 11.29
N GLU A 129 2.73 12.84 10.99
CA GLU A 129 1.77 11.98 11.70
C GLU A 129 2.18 10.51 11.70
N ARG A 130 1.79 9.76 12.73
CA ARG A 130 2.14 8.34 12.86
C ARG A 130 0.92 7.45 12.73
N VAL A 131 0.99 6.46 11.86
CA VAL A 131 0.06 5.33 11.85
C VAL A 131 0.68 4.21 12.65
N LYS A 132 0.13 3.90 13.82
CA LYS A 132 0.67 2.93 14.78
C LYS A 132 -0.31 1.82 15.08
N LEU A 133 0.17 0.58 15.18
CA LEU A 133 -0.67 -0.55 15.61
C LEU A 133 -1.05 -0.44 17.09
N ARG A 134 -2.29 -0.80 17.38
CA ARG A 134 -2.75 -1.13 18.74
C ARG A 134 -2.55 -2.63 19.01
N PRO A 135 -2.59 -3.12 20.26
CA PRO A 135 -2.44 -4.54 20.56
C PRO A 135 -3.36 -5.46 19.73
N ALA A 136 -4.62 -5.06 19.55
CA ALA A 136 -5.57 -5.79 18.70
C ALA A 136 -5.16 -5.81 17.21
N GLY A 137 -4.60 -4.71 16.70
CA GLY A 137 -4.06 -4.62 15.35
C GLY A 137 -2.83 -5.49 15.16
N THR A 138 -1.92 -5.52 16.14
CA THR A 138 -0.75 -6.41 16.13
C THR A 138 -1.18 -7.87 16.10
N ALA A 139 -2.13 -8.28 16.96
CA ALA A 139 -2.65 -9.64 16.97
C ALA A 139 -3.34 -10.01 15.64
N ALA A 140 -4.12 -9.09 15.07
CA ALA A 140 -4.77 -9.30 13.76
C ALA A 140 -3.73 -9.44 12.64
N ALA A 141 -2.73 -8.56 12.59
CA ALA A 141 -1.68 -8.59 11.58
C ALA A 141 -0.80 -9.85 11.68
N ALA A 142 -0.50 -10.30 12.90
CA ALA A 142 0.22 -11.55 13.13
C ALA A 142 -0.56 -12.75 12.55
N ARG A 143 -1.87 -12.85 12.84
CA ARG A 143 -2.73 -13.90 12.26
C ARG A 143 -2.79 -13.83 10.74
N LEU A 144 -2.90 -12.63 10.17
CA LEU A 144 -2.88 -12.46 8.71
C LEU A 144 -1.54 -12.93 8.12
N ALA A 145 -0.41 -12.66 8.80
CA ALA A 145 0.91 -13.05 8.34
C ALA A 145 1.16 -14.57 8.35
N GLU A 146 0.36 -15.33 9.09
CA GLU A 146 0.41 -16.80 9.13
C GLU A 146 -0.47 -17.45 8.05
N MET A 147 -1.42 -16.72 7.47
CA MET A 147 -2.34 -17.24 6.46
C MET A 147 -1.64 -17.39 5.10
N GLU A 148 -1.84 -18.52 4.44
CA GLU A 148 -1.23 -18.84 3.14
C GLU A 148 -1.60 -17.80 2.07
N GLN A 149 -2.86 -17.34 2.08
CA GLN A 149 -3.40 -16.38 1.11
C GLN A 149 -2.72 -15.01 1.18
N PHE A 150 -2.13 -14.66 2.33
CA PHE A 150 -1.43 -13.39 2.54
C PHE A 150 0.08 -13.52 2.35
N GLN A 151 0.63 -14.72 2.13
CA GLN A 151 2.07 -14.91 1.95
C GLN A 151 2.67 -14.10 0.79
N PRO A 152 2.00 -13.87 -0.35
CA PRO A 152 2.52 -12.96 -1.38
C PRO A 152 2.79 -11.56 -0.83
N LEU A 153 1.86 -11.00 -0.05
CA LEU A 153 2.01 -9.68 0.59
C LEU A 153 3.09 -9.70 1.67
N VAL A 154 3.16 -10.75 2.49
CA VAL A 154 4.20 -10.92 3.51
C VAL A 154 5.60 -10.95 2.88
N ARG A 155 5.79 -11.68 1.76
CA ARG A 155 7.07 -11.73 1.04
C ARG A 155 7.48 -10.35 0.52
N ARG A 156 6.54 -9.61 -0.08
CA ARG A 156 6.77 -8.23 -0.56
C ARG A 156 7.14 -7.29 0.60
N CYS A 157 6.44 -7.36 1.74
CA CYS A 157 6.80 -6.59 2.93
C CYS A 157 8.21 -6.93 3.44
N LYS A 158 8.55 -8.23 3.52
CA LYS A 158 9.88 -8.68 3.95
C LYS A 158 10.99 -8.20 3.01
N ALA A 159 10.73 -8.17 1.70
CA ALA A 159 11.68 -7.62 0.72
C ALA A 159 11.98 -6.13 0.94
N MET A 160 11.00 -5.37 1.46
CA MET A 160 11.17 -3.95 1.80
C MET A 160 11.89 -3.72 3.15
N GLN A 161 11.99 -4.73 4.01
CA GLN A 161 12.65 -4.60 5.32
C GLN A 161 14.15 -4.34 5.13
N GLY A 162 14.70 -3.41 5.90
CA GLY A 162 16.13 -3.10 5.86
C GLY A 162 16.58 -2.19 4.69
N ASN A 163 15.73 -1.98 3.67
CA ASN A 163 15.99 -1.09 2.54
C ASN A 163 14.92 0.03 2.44
N LEU A 164 13.96 -0.06 1.52
CA LEU A 164 12.81 0.82 1.30
C LEU A 164 12.08 1.19 2.61
N ALA A 165 11.84 0.22 3.51
CA ALA A 165 11.16 0.49 4.78
C ALA A 165 11.96 1.42 5.72
N THR A 166 13.28 1.55 5.53
CA THR A 166 14.13 2.45 6.34
C THR A 166 14.13 3.89 5.79
N MET A 167 13.86 4.06 4.50
CA MET A 167 13.88 5.34 3.80
C MET A 167 12.81 6.32 4.30
N SER A 168 13.04 7.62 4.13
CA SER A 168 12.01 8.63 4.40
C SER A 168 10.94 8.65 3.29
N GLY A 169 9.79 9.27 3.55
CA GLY A 169 8.77 9.44 2.52
C GLY A 169 9.25 10.28 1.33
N THR A 170 10.18 11.22 1.56
CA THR A 170 10.79 12.04 0.51
C THR A 170 11.73 11.21 -0.34
N ASP A 171 12.57 10.38 0.28
CA ASP A 171 13.53 9.54 -0.44
C ASP A 171 12.80 8.49 -1.29
N LEU A 172 11.75 7.86 -0.75
CA LEU A 172 10.90 6.94 -1.51
C LEU A 172 10.22 7.62 -2.69
N LYS A 173 9.73 8.85 -2.49
CA LYS A 173 9.11 9.64 -3.55
C LYS A 173 10.11 9.97 -4.67
N ASN A 174 11.33 10.37 -4.31
CA ASN A 174 12.39 10.65 -5.28
C ASN A 174 12.80 9.38 -6.03
N LEU A 175 13.05 8.28 -5.30
CA LEU A 175 13.37 6.98 -5.88
C LEU A 175 12.32 6.53 -6.91
N ILE A 176 11.03 6.68 -6.61
CA ILE A 176 9.95 6.32 -7.54
C ILE A 176 10.00 7.18 -8.80
N TYR A 177 10.28 8.48 -8.70
CA TYR A 177 10.39 9.33 -9.88
C TYR A 177 11.64 9.02 -10.71
N ASP A 178 12.74 8.66 -10.06
CA ASP A 178 13.99 8.35 -10.74
C ASP A 178 13.92 6.99 -11.46
N LEU A 179 13.25 5.99 -10.86
CA LEU A 179 13.16 4.63 -11.42
C LEU A 179 11.99 4.42 -12.38
N PHE A 180 10.91 5.18 -12.21
CA PHE A 180 9.66 5.02 -12.97
C PHE A 180 9.20 6.36 -13.58
N PRO A 181 10.07 7.03 -14.36
CA PRO A 181 9.74 8.34 -14.93
C PRO A 181 8.55 8.23 -15.89
N GLU A 182 8.47 7.21 -16.74
CA GLU A 182 7.39 7.08 -17.73
C GLU A 182 6.06 6.66 -17.07
N GLU A 183 6.11 5.67 -16.18
CA GLU A 183 4.93 5.06 -15.56
C GLU A 183 4.32 5.95 -14.47
N VAL A 184 5.13 6.82 -13.86
CA VAL A 184 4.73 7.68 -12.75
C VAL A 184 5.07 9.14 -13.00
N GLY A 185 6.33 9.49 -13.27
CA GLY A 185 6.79 10.88 -13.39
C GLY A 185 6.00 11.71 -14.39
N ASP A 186 5.99 11.23 -15.63
CA ASP A 186 5.49 11.87 -16.84
C ASP A 186 4.05 11.48 -17.16
N ALA A 187 3.52 10.46 -16.48
CA ALA A 187 2.13 10.04 -16.61
C ALA A 187 1.16 11.20 -16.27
N PRO A 188 0.11 11.42 -17.08
CA PRO A 188 -0.96 12.36 -16.78
C PRO A 188 -1.56 12.19 -15.38
N PHE A 189 -1.94 13.30 -14.74
CA PHE A 189 -2.63 13.22 -13.46
C PHE A 189 -3.94 12.45 -13.58
N HIS A 190 -4.26 11.68 -12.54
CA HIS A 190 -5.41 10.79 -12.43
C HIS A 190 -5.39 9.58 -13.37
N GLN A 191 -4.34 9.40 -14.17
CA GLN A 191 -4.15 8.18 -14.94
C GLN A 191 -3.73 7.04 -14.00
N GLU A 192 -4.31 5.86 -14.25
CA GLU A 192 -3.90 4.62 -13.60
C GLU A 192 -2.45 4.28 -13.95
N ILE A 193 -1.67 3.90 -12.94
CA ILE A 193 -0.29 3.47 -13.12
C ILE A 193 -0.28 2.02 -13.58
N ARG A 194 0.48 1.75 -14.64
CA ARG A 194 0.62 0.42 -15.24
C ARG A 194 2.10 0.04 -15.33
N PRO A 195 2.48 -1.19 -14.96
CA PRO A 195 3.83 -1.73 -15.11
C PRO A 195 4.15 -2.13 -16.56
#